data_AF-A0A945W1Q2-F1
#
_entry.id   AF-A0A945W1Q2-F1
#
_cell.length_a   1.000
_cell.length_b   1.000
_cell.length_c   1.000
_cell.angle_alpha   90.00
_cell.angle_beta   90.00
_cell.angle_gamma   90.00
#
_symmetry.space_group_name_H-M   'P 1'
#
loop_
_entity.id
_entity.type
_entity.pdbx_description
1 polymer ?
#
loop_
_entity_poly.entity_id
_entity_poly.type
_entity_poly.pdbx_seq_one_letter_code
_entity_poly.pdbx_strand_id
1 'polypeptide(L)' 'FLFRKDKKDAQISDNRAVLPQRNIGKEIDISVVWNAFSDLNVSVDYGRFYPGGAYYYDEARDNISITILYQF' A
#
# COMPACT_ATOMS: atom_id res chain seq x y z
N PHE A 1 7.99 -0.14 -3.38
CA PHE A 1 7.58 -0.93 -4.57
C PHE A 1 7.18 -0.04 -5.74
N LEU A 2 7.22 -0.55 -6.98
CA LEU A 2 6.76 0.16 -8.19
C LEU A 2 5.61 -0.64 -8.83
N PHE A 3 4.50 0.03 -9.10
CA PHE A 3 3.30 -0.58 -9.65
C PHE A 3 3.06 -0.13 -11.08
N ARG A 4 2.78 -1.09 -11.95
CA ARG A 4 2.49 -0.85 -13.37
C ARG A 4 1.38 -1.76 -13.85
N LYS A 5 0.54 -1.23 -14.75
CA LYS A 5 -0.39 -2.07 -15.51
C LYS A 5 0.40 -2.95 -16.48
N ASP A 6 -0.14 -4.12 -16.80
CA ASP A 6 0.41 -4.95 -17.87
C ASP A 6 0.30 -4.20 -19.22
N LYS A 7 -0.91 -3.78 -19.56
CA LYS A 7 -1.22 -2.90 -20.72
C LYS A 7 -1.75 -1.56 -20.22
N LYS A 8 -1.43 -0.48 -20.94
CA LYS A 8 -1.84 0.90 -20.56
C LYS A 8 -3.36 1.05 -20.39
N ASP A 9 -4.14 0.32 -21.18
CA ASP A 9 -5.61 0.38 -21.20
C ASP A 9 -6.26 -0.75 -20.37
N ALA A 10 -5.45 -1.59 -19.70
CA ALA A 10 -5.99 -2.66 -18.86
C ALA A 10 -6.66 -2.08 -17.60
N GLN A 11 -7.75 -2.73 -17.20
CA GLN A 11 -8.35 -2.50 -15.89
C GLN A 11 -7.50 -3.16 -14.80
N ILE A 12 -7.55 -2.59 -13.61
CA ILE A 12 -6.95 -3.14 -12.38
C ILE A 12 -7.98 -3.09 -11.26
N SER A 13 -7.68 -3.71 -10.12
CA SER A 13 -8.56 -3.73 -8.95
C SER A 13 -8.87 -2.34 -8.38
N ASP A 14 -7.96 -1.37 -8.54
CA ASP A 14 -8.20 0.02 -8.15
C ASP A 14 -9.01 0.77 -9.22
N ASN A 15 -10.29 0.97 -8.94
CA ASN A 15 -11.24 1.67 -9.82
C ASN A 15 -10.94 3.17 -10.02
N ARG A 16 -9.96 3.74 -9.31
CA ARG A 16 -9.52 5.13 -9.50
C ARG A 16 -8.44 5.27 -10.57
N ALA A 17 -7.74 4.18 -10.90
CA ALA A 17 -6.63 4.15 -11.85
C ALA A 17 -7.12 4.03 -13.31
N VAL A 18 -8.01 4.92 -13.74
CA VAL A 18 -8.78 4.77 -14.98
C VAL A 18 -8.07 5.33 -16.22
N LEU A 19 -6.97 6.07 -16.06
CA LEU A 19 -6.28 6.68 -17.19
C LEU A 19 -5.50 5.62 -18.02
N PRO A 20 -5.38 5.81 -19.34
CA PRO A 20 -4.68 4.90 -20.27
C PRO A 20 -3.15 5.05 -20.16
N GLN A 21 -2.63 4.95 -18.94
CA GLN A 21 -1.23 5.11 -18.59
C GLN A 21 -0.76 3.87 -17.84
N ARG A 22 0.44 3.39 -18.20
CA ARG A 22 1.00 2.15 -17.61
C ARG A 22 1.47 2.36 -16.18
N ASN A 23 1.93 3.57 -15.84
CA ASN A 23 2.47 3.88 -14.52
C ASN A 23 1.37 4.06 -13.48
N ILE A 24 1.21 3.08 -12.59
CA ILE A 24 0.23 3.15 -11.49
C ILE A 24 0.81 3.99 -10.36
N GLY A 25 2.09 3.81 -10.01
CA GLY A 25 2.70 4.60 -8.94
C GLY A 25 3.82 3.86 -8.23
N LYS A 26 4.19 4.38 -7.06
CA LYS A 26 5.23 3.82 -6.19
C LYS A 26 4.77 3.85 -4.74
N GLU A 27 5.28 2.94 -3.93
CA GLU A 27 4.93 2.84 -2.52
C GLU A 27 6.18 2.65 -1.67
N ILE A 28 6.11 3.17 -0.44
CA ILE A 28 7.12 2.97 0.60
C ILE A 28 6.38 2.39 1.79
N ASP A 29 6.85 1.23 2.25
CA ASP A 29 6.28 0.51 3.39
C ASP A 29 7.32 0.39 4.50
N ILE A 30 6.88 0.59 5.74
CA ILE A 30 7.66 0.48 6.95
C ILE A 30 6.86 -0.36 7.94
N SER A 31 7.45 -1.48 8.37
CA SER A 31 6.84 -2.38 9.35
C SER A 31 7.72 -2.48 10.59
N VAL A 32 7.11 -2.33 11.76
CA VAL A 32 7.73 -2.54 13.06
C VAL A 32 6.96 -3.63 13.78
N VAL A 33 7.64 -4.71 14.16
CA VAL A 33 7.04 -5.84 14.89
C VAL A 33 7.74 -5.97 16.23
N TRP A 34 6.94 -6.08 17.29
CA TRP A 34 7.39 -6.18 18.67
C TRP A 34 6.75 -7.39 19.35
N ASN A 35 7.57 -8.34 19.80
CA ASN A 35 7.14 -9.44 20.68
C ASN A 35 7.15 -8.91 22.12
N ALA A 36 6.01 -8.43 22.62
CA ALA A 36 5.92 -7.78 23.92
C ALA A 36 6.02 -8.79 25.06
N PHE A 37 5.40 -9.95 24.88
CA PHE A 37 5.46 -11.11 25.76
C PHE A 37 5.55 -12.39 24.93
N SER A 38 5.71 -13.55 25.56
CA SER A 38 5.76 -14.85 24.85
C SER A 38 4.47 -15.17 24.09
N ASP A 39 3.36 -14.59 24.53
CA ASP A 39 1.99 -14.78 24.02
C ASP A 39 1.44 -13.52 23.34
N LEU A 40 2.16 -12.39 23.34
CA LEU A 40 1.68 -11.11 22.82
C LEU A 40 2.64 -10.50 21.78
N ASN A 41 2.12 -10.30 20.58
CA ASN A 41 2.76 -9.60 19.48
C ASN A 41 2.02 -8.31 19.13
N VAL A 42 2.78 -7.25 18.85
CA VAL A 42 2.26 -5.97 18.36
C VAL A 42 3.00 -5.62 17.08
N SER A 43 2.28 -5.28 16.01
CA SER A 43 2.87 -4.71 14.79
C SER A 43 2.29 -3.34 14.49
N VAL A 44 3.12 -2.47 13.93
CA VAL A 44 2.71 -1.22 13.29
C VAL A 44 3.23 -1.24 11.87
N ASP A 45 2.32 -1.06 10.92
CA ASP A 45 2.60 -1.05 9.50
C ASP A 45 2.18 0.30 8.93
N TYR A 46 3.14 1.03 8.38
CA TYR A 46 2.92 2.31 7.71
C TYR A 46 3.26 2.18 6.23
N GLY A 47 2.31 2.50 5.36
CA GLY A 47 2.48 2.52 3.91
C GLY A 47 2.19 3.91 3.37
N ARG A 48 3.02 4.40 2.45
CA ARG A 48 2.76 5.64 1.70
C ARG A 48 2.81 5.38 0.21
N PHE A 49 1.66 5.53 -0.42
CA PHE A 49 1.48 5.34 -1.86
C PHE A 49 1.50 6.69 -2.58
N TYR A 50 2.32 6.78 -3.63
CA TYR A 50 2.42 7.94 -4.52
C TYR A 50 1.80 7.57 -5.88
N PRO A 51 0.62 8.11 -6.23
CA PRO A 51 0.00 7.86 -7.51
C PRO A 51 0.87 8.29 -8.70
N GLY A 52 0.85 7.47 -9.74
CA GLY A 52 1.42 7.74 -11.05
C GLY A 52 0.35 8.20 -12.05
N GLY A 53 0.74 8.30 -13.32
CA GLY A 53 -0.11 8.84 -14.38
C GLY A 53 -1.39 8.04 -14.69
N ALA A 54 -1.62 6.88 -14.06
CA ALA A 54 -2.87 6.14 -14.18
C ALA A 54 -4.06 6.79 -13.43
N TYR A 55 -3.80 7.79 -12.58
CA TYR A 55 -4.81 8.46 -11.75
C TYR A 55 -5.01 9.92 -12.17
N TYR A 56 -6.20 10.47 -11.93
CA TYR A 56 -6.48 11.91 -12.15
C TYR A 56 -5.78 12.82 -11.14
N TYR A 57 -5.54 12.33 -9.93
CA TYR A 57 -4.93 13.07 -8.83
C TYR A 57 -3.61 12.41 -8.44
N ASP A 58 -2.62 13.23 -8.10
CA ASP A 58 -1.25 12.83 -7.74
C ASP A 58 -0.98 12.92 -6.23
N GLU A 59 -2.02 13.22 -5.44
CA GLU A 59 -1.92 13.28 -3.98
C GLU A 59 -1.49 11.93 -3.40
N ALA A 60 -0.41 11.97 -2.61
CA ALA A 60 0.07 10.80 -1.88
C ALA A 60 -0.96 10.35 -0.83
N ARG A 61 -1.07 9.04 -0.63
CA ARG A 61 -2.02 8.43 0.29
C ARG A 61 -1.27 7.67 1.35
N ASP A 62 -1.58 7.96 2.61
CA ASP A 62 -1.00 7.29 3.77
C ASP A 62 -1.95 6.19 4.26
N ASN A 63 -1.38 5.05 4.65
CA ASN A 63 -2.06 3.94 5.31
C ASN A 63 -1.28 3.60 6.58
N ILE A 64 -2.00 3.45 7.69
CA ILE A 64 -1.44 2.97 8.95
C ILE A 64 -2.31 1.84 9.50
N SER A 65 -1.66 0.76 9.88
CA SER A 65 -2.28 -0.38 10.53
C SER A 65 -1.55 -0.68 11.84
N ILE A 66 -2.32 -1.02 12.86
CA ILE A 66 -1.79 -1.52 14.13
C ILE A 66 -2.43 -2.88 14.37
N THR A 67 -1.60 -3.91 14.51
CA THR A 67 -2.06 -5.27 14.80
C THR A 67 -1.63 -5.66 16.20
N ILE A 68 -2.56 -6.20 16.98
CA ILE A 68 -2.26 -6.83 18.27
C ILE A 68 -2.68 -8.29 18.14
N LEU A 69 -1.75 -9.20 18.35
CA LEU A 69 -1.95 -10.64 18.27
C LEU A 69 -1.63 -11.25 19.64
N TYR A 70 -2.63 -11.90 20.23
CA TYR A 70 -2.49 -12.67 21.46
C TYR A 70 -2.74 -14.15 21.18
N GLN A 71 -1.85 -15.04 21.64
CA GLN A 71 -1.93 -16.48 21.40
C GLN A 71 -1.73 -17.27 22.70
N PHE A 72 -2.70 -18.12 23.04
CA PHE A 72 -2.75 -18.95 24.25
C PHE A 72 -2.48 -20.44 23.95
#